data_AF-A0A7S1BK14-F1
#
_entry.id   AF-A0A7S1BK14-F1
#
_cell.length_a   1.000
_cell.length_b   1.000
_cell.length_c   1.000
_cell.angle_alpha   90.00
_cell.angle_beta   90.00
_cell.angle_gamma   90.00
#
_symmetry.space_group_name_H-M   'P 1'
#
loop_
_entity.id
_entity.type
_entity.pdbx_description
1 polymer ?
#
loop_
_entity_poly.entity_id
_entity_poly.type
_entity_poly.pdbx_seq_one_letter_code
_entity_poly.pdbx_strand_id
1 'polypeptide(L)'
;VWLGAEKAGGSRAFYWSDLNRLTYVNFGSGEPSGAGNCLLKRSTGTWLDAQCSDRFFGIYKQPYSEPSRIPSKLPSETPTKVPSSNPSKHPSFELTSVYFGDS
;
A
#
# COMPACT_ATOMS: atom_id res chain seq x y z
N VAL A 1 16.25 14.33 -12.97
CA VAL A 1 15.71 12.97 -12.69
C VAL A 1 14.40 12.80 -13.42
N TRP A 2 14.14 11.63 -14.00
CA TRP A 2 12.87 11.37 -14.67
C TRP A 2 11.73 11.31 -13.66
N LEU A 3 10.65 12.00 -13.99
CA LEU A 3 9.35 11.79 -13.37
C LEU A 3 8.65 10.65 -14.12
N GLY A 4 7.82 9.88 -13.43
CA GLY A 4 6.99 8.86 -14.05
C GLY A 4 5.79 9.46 -14.77
N ALA A 5 6.01 10.42 -15.68
CA ALA A 5 4.95 11.05 -16.45
C ALA A 5 5.34 11.30 -17.91
N GLU A 6 4.40 11.01 -18.81
CA GLU A 6 4.59 11.12 -20.26
C GLU A 6 3.33 11.61 -21.00
N LYS A 7 3.53 12.14 -22.22
CA LYS A 7 2.42 12.39 -23.15
C LYS A 7 1.94 11.06 -23.73
N ALA A 8 0.64 10.77 -23.62
CA ALA A 8 0.04 9.65 -24.34
C ALA A 8 0.13 9.91 -25.86
N GLY A 9 0.25 8.85 -26.67
CA GLY A 9 0.39 8.97 -28.13
C GLY A 9 -0.69 9.87 -28.77
N GLY A 10 -0.28 11.00 -29.34
CA GLY A 10 -1.16 12.01 -29.96
C GLY A 10 -1.79 13.02 -29.00
N SER A 11 -1.60 12.87 -27.68
CA SER A 11 -2.10 13.80 -26.66
C SER A 11 -1.16 14.98 -26.46
N ARG A 12 -1.73 16.17 -26.22
CA ARG A 12 -0.98 17.33 -25.70
C ARG A 12 -0.84 17.31 -24.18
N ALA A 13 -1.59 16.44 -23.50
CA ALA A 13 -1.60 16.31 -22.05
C ALA A 13 -0.66 15.20 -21.56
N PHE A 14 -0.03 15.46 -20.41
CA PHE A 14 0.78 14.49 -19.66
C PHE A 14 -0.09 13.66 -18.71
N TYR A 15 0.29 12.40 -18.56
CA TYR A 15 -0.29 11.44 -17.62
C TYR A 15 0.83 10.85 -16.77
N TRP A 16 0.53 10.60 -15.50
CA TRP A 16 1.38 9.76 -14.67
C TRP A 16 1.37 8.32 -15.19
N SER A 17 2.45 7.58 -14.93
CA SER A 17 2.58 6.17 -15.30
C SER A 17 1.56 5.28 -14.61
N ASP A 18 0.89 5.77 -13.55
CA ASP A 18 -0.25 5.12 -12.91
C ASP A 18 -1.61 5.50 -13.54
N LEU A 19 -1.57 6.04 -14.76
CA LEU A 19 -2.71 6.46 -15.59
C LEU A 19 -3.52 7.64 -15.04
N ASN A 20 -3.12 8.21 -13.91
CA ASN A 20 -3.74 9.41 -13.39
C ASN A 20 -3.34 10.64 -14.23
N ARG A 21 -4.30 11.54 -14.45
CA ARG A 21 -4.02 12.85 -15.06
C ARG A 21 -3.10 13.66 -14.15
N LEU A 22 -2.17 14.42 -14.73
CA LEU A 22 -1.44 15.46 -14.00
C LEU A 22 -2.41 16.54 -13.51
N THR A 23 -2.69 16.57 -12.21
CA THR A 23 -3.45 17.63 -11.54
C THR A 23 -2.55 18.67 -10.88
N TYR A 24 -1.31 18.30 -10.57
CA TYR A 24 -0.27 19.19 -10.07
C TYR A 24 0.85 19.32 -11.11
N VAL A 25 1.31 20.55 -11.31
CA VAL A 25 2.40 20.88 -12.23
C VAL A 25 3.40 21.80 -11.55
N ASN A 26 4.68 21.63 -11.85
CA ASN A 26 5.75 22.54 -11.40
C ASN A 26 6.72 22.85 -12.54
N PHE A 27 6.18 23.26 -13.69
CA PHE A 27 7.00 23.58 -14.86
C PHE A 27 7.95 24.74 -14.58
N GLY A 28 9.16 24.65 -15.15
CA GLY A 28 10.09 25.77 -15.18
C GLY A 28 9.58 26.88 -16.12
N SER A 29 10.21 28.04 -16.06
CA SER A 29 9.91 29.12 -16.99
C SER A 29 10.11 28.65 -18.44
N GLY A 30 9.12 28.89 -19.29
CA GLY A 30 9.12 28.46 -20.70
C GLY A 30 8.75 26.97 -20.93
N GLU A 31 8.38 26.22 -19.90
CA GLU A 31 8.02 24.80 -20.00
C GLU A 31 6.51 24.56 -19.81
N PRO A 32 5.95 23.49 -20.39
CA PRO A 32 6.59 22.59 -21.36
C PRO A 32 6.82 23.29 -22.70
N SER A 33 8.02 23.09 -23.27
CA SER A 33 8.48 23.72 -24.51
C SER A 33 8.14 22.92 -25.77
N GLY A 34 7.71 21.65 -25.61
CA GLY A 34 7.50 20.74 -26.74
C GLY A 34 8.74 19.95 -27.13
N ALA A 35 9.81 19.99 -26.31
CA ALA A 35 11.07 19.33 -26.59
C ALA A 35 10.99 17.79 -26.51
N GLY A 36 9.94 17.22 -25.93
CA GLY A 36 9.71 15.78 -25.96
C GLY A 36 8.45 15.32 -25.25
N ASN A 37 8.38 14.02 -24.95
CA ASN A 37 7.18 13.40 -24.39
C ASN A 37 7.33 13.00 -22.92
N CYS A 38 8.53 13.03 -22.35
CA CYS A 38 8.80 12.61 -20.96
C CYS A 38 9.10 13.80 -20.06
N LEU A 39 8.69 13.76 -18.78
CA LEU A 39 8.95 14.84 -17.83
C LEU A 39 10.22 14.64 -17.01
N LEU A 40 11.13 15.61 -17.05
CA LEU A 40 12.36 15.65 -16.28
C LEU A 40 12.27 16.70 -15.17
N LYS A 41 12.62 16.34 -13.93
CA LYS A 41 12.82 17.29 -12.83
C LYS A 41 14.27 17.80 -12.81
N ARG A 42 14.44 19.12 -12.84
CA ARG A 42 15.70 19.84 -12.63
C ARG A 42 16.15 19.78 -11.15
N SER A 43 17.40 20.14 -10.89
CA SER A 43 17.93 20.29 -9.52
C SER A 43 17.17 21.34 -8.69
N THR A 44 16.64 22.38 -9.36
CA THR A 44 15.77 23.42 -8.77
C THR A 44 14.38 22.91 -8.36
N GLY A 45 14.04 21.66 -8.70
CA GLY A 45 12.72 21.08 -8.45
C GLY A 45 11.67 21.37 -9.54
N THR A 46 11.95 22.28 -10.47
CA THR A 46 11.07 22.58 -11.61
C THR A 46 11.21 21.57 -12.73
N TRP A 47 10.18 21.47 -13.58
CA TRP A 47 10.05 20.42 -14.59
C TRP A 47 10.26 20.97 -16.01
N LEU A 48 10.66 20.09 -16.93
CA LEU A 48 10.65 20.30 -18.37
C LEU A 48 10.16 19.05 -19.09
N ASP A 49 9.71 19.21 -20.33
CA ASP A 49 9.56 18.08 -21.23
C ASP A 49 10.86 17.81 -22.00
N ALA A 50 11.22 16.55 -22.13
CA ALA A 50 12.49 16.11 -22.72
C ALA A 50 12.31 14.83 -23.54
N GLN A 51 13.32 14.51 -24.35
CA GLN A 51 13.32 13.30 -25.16
C GLN A 51 13.44 12.09 -24.23
N CYS A 52 12.52 11.13 -24.37
CA CYS A 52 12.46 9.96 -23.49
C CYS A 52 13.73 9.09 -23.58
N SER A 53 14.51 9.23 -24.65
CA SER A 53 15.79 8.56 -24.86
C SER A 53 16.95 9.16 -24.06
N ASP A 54 16.77 10.33 -23.43
CA ASP A 54 17.85 10.95 -22.66
C ASP A 54 18.18 10.12 -21.41
N ARG A 55 19.46 10.06 -21.05
CA ARG A 55 19.96 9.17 -20.00
C ARG A 55 20.02 9.88 -18.65
N PHE A 56 18.98 9.69 -17.84
CA PHE A 56 18.92 10.14 -16.46
C PHE A 56 18.36 9.06 -15.53
N PHE A 57 18.66 9.17 -14.22
CA PHE A 57 18.00 8.37 -13.20
C PHE A 57 16.52 8.72 -13.10
N GLY A 58 15.67 7.70 -12.93
CA GLY A 58 14.25 7.86 -12.65
C GLY A 58 13.92 7.69 -11.17
N ILE A 59 12.81 8.31 -10.76
CA ILE A 59 12.19 8.05 -9.46
C ILE A 59 11.00 7.11 -9.65
N TYR A 60 10.81 6.18 -8.73
CA TYR A 60 9.64 5.30 -8.70
C TYR A 60 8.74 5.67 -7.52
N LYS A 61 7.44 5.53 -7.70
CA LYS A 61 6.45 5.62 -6.63
C LYS A 61 6.19 4.21 -6.13
N GLN A 62 6.38 3.98 -4.83
CA GLN A 62 5.95 2.74 -4.18
C GLN A 62 4.56 2.95 -3.57
N PRO A 63 3.63 1.97 -3.73
CA PRO A 63 2.38 2.01 -3.02
C PRO A 63 2.65 1.94 -1.52
N TYR A 64 2.05 2.85 -0.76
CA TYR A 64 2.11 2.80 0.68
C TYR A 64 1.17 1.70 1.16
N SER A 65 1.72 0.57 1.59
CA SER A 65 0.99 -0.37 2.43
C SER A 65 1.09 0.12 3.87
N GLU A 66 -0.01 0.57 4.46
CA GLU A 66 0.00 0.85 5.90
C GLU A 66 0.36 -0.46 6.63
N PRO A 67 1.41 -0.49 7.47
CA PRO A 67 1.67 -1.67 8.28
C PRO A 67 0.46 -1.92 9.17
N SER A 68 -0.03 -3.16 9.23
CA SER A 68 -1.20 -3.50 10.03
C SER A 68 -0.97 -3.06 11.48
N ARG A 69 -1.81 -2.14 11.99
CA ARG A 69 -1.80 -1.69 13.39
C ARG A 69 -2.23 -2.78 14.38
N ILE A 70 -2.52 -3.98 13.89
CA ILE A 70 -2.97 -5.13 14.65
C ILE A 70 -1.77 -6.06 14.80
N PRO A 71 -1.24 -6.27 16.03
CA PRO A 71 -0.33 -7.37 16.31
C PRO A 71 -1.02 -8.67 15.88
N SER A 72 -0.31 -9.53 15.15
CA SER A 72 -0.81 -10.82 14.65
C SER A 72 -1.24 -11.74 15.80
N LYS A 73 -2.45 -11.54 16.33
CA LYS A 73 -3.11 -12.39 17.32
C LYS A 73 -3.88 -13.53 16.63
N LEU A 74 -3.31 -14.16 15.61
CA LEU A 74 -3.93 -15.35 15.03
C LEU A 74 -3.14 -16.58 15.48
N PRO A 75 -3.69 -17.45 16.36
CA PRO A 75 -3.13 -18.77 16.54
C PRO A 75 -3.27 -19.54 15.21
N SER A 76 -2.24 -20.31 14.85
CA SER A 76 -2.22 -21.10 13.62
C SER A 76 -3.42 -22.05 13.59
N GLU A 77 -4.32 -21.88 12.62
CA GLU A 77 -5.50 -22.74 12.38
C GLU A 77 -5.11 -24.08 11.74
N THR A 78 -4.25 -24.86 12.39
CA THR A 78 -4.05 -26.25 12.00
C THR A 78 -4.55 -27.18 13.11
N PRO A 79 -5.74 -27.80 12.95
CA PRO A 79 -6.20 -28.81 13.89
C PRO A 79 -5.37 -30.09 13.70
N THR A 80 -4.64 -30.52 14.73
CA THR A 80 -3.95 -31.83 14.72
C THR A 80 -5.00 -32.92 14.86
N LYS A 81 -5.49 -33.41 13.72
CA LYS A 81 -6.44 -34.51 13.63
C LYS A 81 -5.75 -35.83 14.00
N VAL A 82 -5.78 -36.21 15.27
CA VAL A 82 -5.55 -37.60 15.71
C VAL A 82 -6.53 -37.93 16.83
N PRO A 83 -7.41 -38.93 16.69
CA PRO A 83 -8.29 -39.36 17.77
C PRO A 83 -7.50 -40.29 18.72
N SER A 84 -7.35 -39.91 19.99
CA SER A 84 -6.87 -40.85 21.01
C SER A 84 -8.06 -41.45 21.75
N SER A 85 -8.27 -42.73 21.52
CA SER A 85 -9.20 -43.61 22.21
C SER A 85 -8.91 -43.71 23.72
N ASN A 86 -10.01 -43.80 24.50
CA ASN A 86 -10.19 -44.40 25.83
C ASN A 86 -10.33 -43.45 27.06
N PRO A 87 -11.24 -43.74 28.03
CA PRO A 87 -11.95 -42.73 28.81
C PRO A 87 -11.31 -42.46 30.18
N SER A 88 -11.52 -41.27 30.74
CA SER A 88 -11.16 -40.96 32.12
C SER A 88 -12.42 -40.74 32.97
N LYS A 89 -12.66 -41.66 33.89
CA LYS A 89 -13.72 -41.62 34.91
C LYS A 89 -13.30 -40.66 36.03
N HIS A 90 -13.96 -39.51 36.18
CA HIS A 90 -14.07 -38.84 37.47
C HIS A 90 -15.28 -37.88 37.47
N PRO A 91 -16.03 -37.73 38.58
CA PRO A 91 -17.34 -37.11 38.57
C PRO A 91 -17.26 -35.58 38.55
N SER A 92 -18.27 -34.96 37.93
CA SER A 92 -18.58 -33.54 38.02
C SER A 92 -19.05 -33.20 39.44
N PHE A 93 -18.32 -32.35 40.15
CA PHE A 93 -18.87 -31.70 41.34
C PHE A 93 -19.79 -30.56 40.88
N GLU A 94 -21.06 -30.89 40.69
CA GLU A 94 -22.14 -29.90 40.61
C GLU A 94 -22.41 -29.34 42.01
N LEU A 95 -22.72 -28.04 42.03
CA LEU A 95 -22.90 -27.18 43.19
C LEU A 95 -24.07 -27.63 44.08
N THR A 96 -23.90 -27.51 45.40
CA THR A 96 -25.02 -27.23 46.31
C THR A 96 -24.81 -25.86 46.95
N SER A 97 -25.49 -24.86 46.38
CA SER A 97 -25.87 -23.66 47.11
C SER A 97 -27.09 -23.96 48.00
N VAL A 98 -27.43 -22.99 48.86
CA VAL A 98 -28.74 -22.72 49.52
C VAL A 98 -28.73 -22.94 51.04
N TYR A 99 -28.55 -21.88 51.86
CA TYR A 99 -29.42 -20.74 52.26
C TYR A 99 -30.16 -21.07 53.60
N PHE A 100 -30.73 -20.21 54.46
CA PHE A 100 -31.11 -18.78 54.62
C PHE A 100 -30.93 -18.48 56.14
N GLY A 101 -30.92 -17.26 56.69
CA GLY A 101 -31.73 -16.09 56.41
C GLY A 101 -31.63 -15.04 57.53
N ASP A 102 -32.45 -14.02 57.38
CA ASP A 102 -32.62 -12.80 58.18
C ASP A 102 -32.48 -12.89 59.71
N SER A 103 -31.90 -11.82 60.28
CA SER A 103 -32.64 -10.82 61.06
C SER A 103 -31.95 -9.46 60.94
#